data_AF-A0A9D4H032-F1
#
_entry.id   AF-A0A9D4H032-F1
#
_cell.length_a   1.000
_cell.length_b   1.000
_cell.length_c   1.000
_cell.angle_alpha   90.00
_cell.angle_beta   90.00
_cell.angle_gamma   90.00
#
_symmetry.space_group_name_H-M   'P 1'
#
loop_
_entity.id
_entity.type
_entity.pdbx_description
1 polymer ?
#
loop_
_entity_poly.entity_id
_entity_poly.type
_entity_poly.pdbx_seq_one_letter_code
_entity_poly.pdbx_strand_id
1 'polypeptide(L)'
;MEKASIHTYVRNMMALPFLPAADIEPAFQLLALRANSEQLSRFVHFIEEQLINHAIFDIDSLSVYGVSVRTNNDTEGWHQSLNRKQCSRCCQTLSPMAIILSNWLLFLKIV
;
A
#
# COMPACT_ATOMS: atom_id res chain seq x y z
N MET A 1 -16.40 13.77 14.40
CA MET A 1 -16.34 14.17 12.98
C MET A 1 -17.55 13.63 12.23
N GLU A 2 -18.06 14.36 11.24
CA GLU A 2 -19.06 13.87 10.30
C GLU A 2 -18.49 12.74 9.40
N LYS A 3 -19.31 11.79 8.94
CA LYS A 3 -18.87 10.60 8.18
C LYS A 3 -18.06 10.93 6.93
N ALA A 4 -18.46 11.97 6.18
CA ALA A 4 -17.73 12.43 4.99
C ALA A 4 -16.33 12.98 5.34
N SER A 5 -16.21 13.65 6.49
CA SER A 5 -14.96 14.20 7.00
C SER A 5 -13.99 13.09 7.44
N ILE A 6 -14.50 11.99 8.03
CA ILE A 6 -13.69 10.82 8.41
C ILE A 6 -13.11 10.13 7.17
N HIS A 7 -13.92 9.95 6.12
CA HIS A 7 -13.47 9.33 4.89
C HIS A 7 -12.33 10.13 4.24
N THR A 8 -12.47 11.46 4.18
CA THR A 8 -11.41 12.35 3.68
C THR A 8 -10.16 12.29 4.55
N TYR A 9 -10.31 12.22 5.87
CA TYR A 9 -9.19 12.07 6.80
C TYR A 9 -8.39 10.78 6.54
N VAL A 10 -9.09 9.63 6.48
CA VAL A 10 -8.45 8.34 6.21
C VAL A 10 -7.77 8.37 4.84
N ARG A 11 -8.43 8.94 3.82
CA ARG A 11 -7.83 9.07 2.48
C ARG A 11 -6.55 9.89 2.50
N ASN A 12 -6.51 10.99 3.25
CA ASN A 12 -5.31 11.82 3.37
C ASN A 12 -4.18 11.07 4.09
N MET A 13 -4.50 10.27 5.11
CA MET A 13 -3.52 9.46 5.82
C MET A 13 -2.92 8.37 4.92
N MET A 14 -3.76 7.67 4.15
CA MET A 14 -3.30 6.67 3.17
C MET A 14 -2.59 7.28 1.96
N ALA A 15 -2.69 8.60 1.76
CA ALA A 15 -2.03 9.30 0.68
C ALA A 15 -0.60 9.75 1.03
N LEU A 16 -0.15 9.58 2.28
CA LEU A 16 1.19 9.97 2.73
C LEU A 16 2.33 9.43 1.84
N PRO A 17 2.31 8.16 1.37
CA PRO A 17 3.38 7.64 0.50
C PRO A 17 3.52 8.37 -0.84
N PHE A 18 2.50 9.11 -1.29
CA PHE A 18 2.56 9.87 -2.54
C PHE A 18 3.19 11.25 -2.38
N LEU A 19 3.57 11.65 -1.16
CA LEU A 19 4.31 12.88 -0.91
C LEU A 19 5.82 12.66 -1.10
N PRO A 20 6.60 13.72 -1.38
CA PRO A 20 8.05 13.67 -1.27
C PRO A 20 8.44 13.20 0.13
N ALA A 21 9.48 12.37 0.24
CA ALA A 21 9.88 11.76 1.52
C ALA A 21 10.05 12.77 2.66
N ALA A 22 10.64 13.94 2.36
CA ALA A 22 10.83 15.03 3.32
C ALA A 22 9.52 15.60 3.89
N ASP A 23 8.41 15.47 3.17
CA ASP A 23 7.11 16.01 3.55
C ASP A 23 6.20 14.98 4.23
N ILE A 24 6.56 13.68 4.22
CA ILE A 24 5.75 12.59 4.77
C ILE A 24 5.57 12.74 6.29
N GLU A 25 6.68 12.87 7.02
CA GLU A 25 6.65 12.95 8.48
C GLU A 25 5.98 14.26 8.99
N PRO A 26 6.28 15.45 8.43
CA PRO A 26 5.53 16.66 8.77
C PRO A 26 4.03 16.56 8.48
N ALA A 27 3.64 15.97 7.35
CA ALA A 27 2.23 15.80 6.99
C ALA A 27 1.53 14.82 7.94
N PHE A 28 2.20 13.72 8.32
CA PHE A 28 1.69 12.76 9.29
C PHE A 28 1.43 13.43 10.65
N GLN A 29 2.39 14.20 11.18
CA GLN A 29 2.24 14.91 12.45
C GLN A 29 1.04 15.86 12.45
N LEU A 30 0.84 16.61 11.36
CA LEU A 30 -0.31 17.51 11.21
C LEU A 30 -1.66 16.76 11.17
N LEU A 31 -1.69 15.56 10.57
CA LEU A 31 -2.89 14.73 10.52
C LEU A 31 -3.15 14.08 11.88
N ALA A 32 -2.12 13.58 12.56
CA ALA A 32 -2.22 12.96 13.89
C ALA A 32 -2.90 13.90 14.91
N LEU A 33 -2.57 15.19 14.90
CA LEU A 33 -3.19 16.21 15.76
C LEU A 33 -4.69 16.40 15.53
N ARG A 34 -5.21 16.01 14.36
CA ARG A 34 -6.63 16.16 14.00
C ARG A 34 -7.48 14.96 14.45
N ALA A 35 -6.86 13.87 14.90
CA ALA A 35 -7.58 12.73 15.44
C ALA A 35 -8.27 13.11 16.77
N ASN A 36 -9.60 13.12 16.75
CA ASN A 36 -10.43 13.54 17.89
C ASN A 36 -11.25 12.41 18.53
N SER A 37 -11.07 11.17 18.05
CA SER A 37 -11.72 9.99 18.61
C SER A 37 -10.69 8.93 18.94
N GLU A 38 -11.03 8.06 19.90
CA GLU A 38 -10.18 6.95 20.30
C GLU A 38 -9.91 5.99 19.12
N GLN A 39 -10.91 5.73 18.28
CA GLN A 39 -10.75 4.86 17.10
C GLN A 39 -9.77 5.47 16.09
N LEU A 40 -9.85 6.79 15.84
CA LEU A 40 -8.89 7.46 14.95
C LEU A 40 -7.49 7.49 15.56
N SER A 41 -7.38 7.65 16.89
CA SER A 41 -6.08 7.58 17.57
C SER A 41 -5.43 6.20 17.41
N ARG A 42 -6.19 5.11 17.52
CA ARG A 42 -5.68 3.75 17.26
C ARG A 42 -5.23 3.57 15.82
N PHE A 43 -5.97 4.14 14.87
CA PHE A 43 -5.59 4.12 13.46
C PHE A 43 -4.29 4.92 13.20
N VAL A 44 -4.16 6.12 13.80
CA VAL A 44 -2.93 6.91 13.72
C VAL A 44 -1.73 6.12 14.26
N HIS A 45 -1.87 5.49 15.42
CA HIS A 45 -0.81 4.68 16.02
C HIS A 45 -0.42 3.49 15.13
N PHE A 46 -1.40 2.82 14.53
CA PHE A 46 -1.13 1.75 13.57
C PHE A 46 -0.30 2.26 12.39
N ILE A 47 -0.69 3.40 11.79
CA ILE A 47 0.08 4.00 10.69
C ILE A 47 1.48 4.42 11.15
N GLU A 48 1.61 4.94 12.37
CA GLU A 48 2.91 5.32 12.94
C GLU A 48 3.85 4.12 13.01
N GLU A 49 3.39 2.98 13.54
CA GLU A 49 4.19 1.76 13.65
C GLU A 49 4.51 1.12 12.31
N GLN A 50 3.54 1.12 11.38
CA GLN A 50 3.69 0.43 10.09
C GLN A 50 4.40 1.28 9.03
N LEU A 51 4.29 2.60 9.11
CA LEU A 51 4.76 3.51 8.06
C LEU A 51 5.92 4.39 8.53
N ILE A 52 5.85 4.98 9.72
CA ILE A 52 6.85 5.97 10.15
C ILE A 52 8.02 5.29 10.87
N ASN A 53 7.72 4.42 11.82
CA ASN A 53 8.71 3.77 12.69
C ASN A 53 9.03 2.33 12.25
N HIS A 54 8.83 2.01 10.97
CA HIS A 54 8.99 0.65 10.48
C HIS A 54 10.47 0.23 10.48
N ALA A 55 10.80 -0.88 11.16
CA ALA A 55 12.19 -1.29 11.37
C ALA A 55 12.94 -1.73 10.10
N ILE A 56 12.22 -2.05 9.02
CA ILE A 56 12.79 -2.62 7.78
C ILE A 56 12.76 -1.63 6.61
N PHE A 57 11.84 -0.66 6.63
CA PHE A 57 11.58 0.22 5.49
C PHE A 57 11.75 1.66 5.93
N ASP A 58 12.78 2.32 5.39
CA ASP A 58 13.00 3.74 5.61
C ASP A 58 11.92 4.57 4.89
N ILE A 59 11.66 5.79 5.39
CA ILE A 59 10.68 6.72 4.83
C ILE A 59 10.91 6.98 3.32
N ASP A 60 12.18 7.03 2.90
CA ASP A 60 12.55 7.19 1.49
C ASP A 60 12.08 6.02 0.61
N SER A 61 12.04 4.80 1.16
CA SER A 61 11.60 3.60 0.44
C SER A 61 10.06 3.50 0.33
N LEU A 62 9.35 4.26 1.16
CA LEU A 62 7.90 4.34 1.17
C LEU A 62 7.38 5.40 0.19
N SER A 63 8.17 6.46 -0.05
CA SER A 63 7.79 7.49 -1.02
C SER A 63 7.75 6.92 -2.44
N VAL A 64 6.57 6.97 -3.04
CA VAL A 64 6.36 6.66 -4.48
C VAL A 64 6.32 7.94 -5.32
N TYR A 65 6.67 9.09 -4.73
CA TYR A 65 6.65 10.38 -5.42
C TYR A 65 7.64 10.40 -6.57
N GLY A 66 7.16 10.69 -7.78
CA GLY A 66 7.99 10.70 -8.99
C GLY A 66 8.45 9.33 -9.48
N VAL A 67 8.01 8.24 -8.83
CA VAL A 67 8.31 6.87 -9.25
C VAL A 67 7.18 6.35 -10.14
N SER A 68 7.53 5.66 -11.23
CA SER A 68 6.55 4.92 -12.01
C SER A 68 6.02 3.74 -11.19
N VAL A 69 4.88 3.93 -10.54
CA VAL A 69 4.21 2.88 -9.77
C VAL A 69 3.76 1.79 -10.74
N ARG A 70 4.33 0.59 -10.62
CA ARG A 70 3.80 -0.57 -11.32
C ARG A 70 2.43 -0.89 -10.77
N THR A 71 1.44 -0.80 -11.64
CA THR A 71 0.08 -1.15 -11.31
C THR A 71 -0.05 -2.67 -11.22
N ASN A 72 -1.12 -3.15 -10.59
CA ASN A 72 -1.44 -4.57 -10.63
C ASN A 72 -1.53 -5.09 -12.08
N ASN A 73 -1.93 -4.25 -13.03
CA ASN A 73 -1.98 -4.61 -14.45
C ASN A 73 -0.58 -4.90 -15.03
N ASP A 74 0.48 -4.25 -14.55
CA ASP A 74 1.85 -4.52 -14.98
C ASP A 74 2.33 -5.89 -14.47
N THR A 75 1.99 -6.23 -13.22
CA THR A 75 2.30 -7.55 -12.64
C THR A 75 1.46 -8.66 -13.25
N GLU A 76 0.16 -8.44 -13.44
CA GLU A 76 -0.74 -9.35 -14.14
C GLU A 76 -0.31 -9.55 -15.59
N GLY A 77 0.07 -8.49 -16.28
CA GLY A 77 0.60 -8.53 -17.64
C GLY A 77 1.89 -9.34 -17.73
N TRP A 78 2.77 -9.22 -16.73
CA TRP A 78 4.00 -10.01 -16.63
C TRP A 78 3.70 -11.50 -16.37
N HIS A 79 2.81 -11.81 -15.40
CA HIS A 79 2.34 -13.17 -15.15
C HIS A 79 1.70 -13.80 -16.39
N GLN A 80 0.85 -13.06 -17.10
CA GLN A 80 0.21 -13.55 -18.31
C GLN A 80 1.22 -13.79 -19.44
N SER A 81 2.25 -12.93 -19.55
CA SER A 81 3.36 -13.12 -20.49
C SER A 81 4.17 -14.38 -20.18
N LEU A 82 4.47 -14.64 -18.91
CA LEU A 82 5.13 -15.86 -18.46
C LEU A 82 4.26 -17.10 -18.75
N ASN A 83 2.97 -17.06 -18.42
CA ASN A 83 2.04 -18.16 -18.72
C ASN A 83 1.94 -18.44 -20.23
N ARG A 84 1.91 -17.41 -21.09
CA ARG A 84 1.93 -17.58 -22.55
C ARG A 84 3.23 -18.21 -23.05
N LYS A 85 4.38 -17.82 -22.47
CA LYS A 85 5.69 -18.40 -22.80
C LYS A 85 5.80 -19.85 -22.32
N GLN A 86 5.26 -20.18 -21.16
CA GLN A 86 5.22 -21.55 -20.62
C GLN A 86 4.28 -22.44 -21.44
N CYS A 87 3.19 -21.90 -21.98
CA CYS A 87 2.22 -22.62 -22.82
C CYS A 87 2.78 -23.06 -24.20
N SER A 88 3.95 -22.56 -24.61
CA SER A 88 4.67 -23.07 -25.78
C SER A 88 5.44 -24.38 -25.51
N ARG A 89 5.56 -24.79 -24.23
CA ARG A 89 6.24 -26.02 -23.82
C ARG A 89 5.33 -26.85 -22.90
N CYS A 90 4.42 -27.56 -23.56
CA CYS A 90 3.67 -28.69 -23.02
C CYS A 90 2.59 -28.35 -21.98
N CYS A 91 1.39 -28.83 -22.28
CA CYS A 91 0.25 -28.90 -21.39
C CYS A 91 0.68 -29.44 -20.01
N GLN A 92 0.64 -28.60 -18.96
CA GLN A 92 0.50 -29.03 -17.56
C GLN A 92 0.08 -27.86 -16.66
N THR A 93 -0.85 -28.19 -15.78
CA THR A 93 -1.71 -27.33 -14.96
C THR A 93 -0.95 -26.49 -13.93
N LEU A 94 -1.10 -25.16 -13.98
CA LEU A 94 -0.75 -24.30 -12.85
C LEU A 94 -1.91 -24.33 -11.84
N SER A 95 -1.62 -24.86 -10.65
CA SER A 95 -2.59 -25.00 -9.55
C SER A 95 -3.12 -23.63 -9.09
N PRO A 96 -4.44 -23.50 -8.79
CA PRO A 96 -5.06 -22.28 -8.28
C PRO A 96 -4.48 -21.76 -6.95
N MET A 97 -3.64 -22.54 -6.25
CA MET A 97 -2.96 -22.12 -5.02
C MET A 97 -2.00 -20.92 -5.20
N ALA A 98 -1.41 -20.73 -6.38
CA ALA A 98 -0.44 -19.64 -6.62
C ALA A 98 -1.12 -18.25 -6.74
N ILE A 99 -2.38 -18.22 -7.14
CA ILE A 99 -3.16 -16.97 -7.31
C ILE A 99 -3.58 -16.42 -5.92
N ILE A 100 -3.87 -17.30 -4.96
CA ILE A 100 -4.32 -16.91 -3.62
C ILE A 100 -3.19 -16.27 -2.80
N LEU A 101 -1.95 -16.77 -2.91
CA LEU A 101 -0.78 -16.18 -2.25
C LEU A 101 -0.41 -14.79 -2.79
N SER A 102 -0.62 -14.56 -4.08
CA SER A 102 -0.41 -13.25 -4.72
C SER A 102 -1.39 -12.20 -4.19
N ASN A 103 -2.64 -12.61 -3.96
CA ASN A 103 -3.69 -11.73 -3.41
C ASN A 103 -3.46 -11.44 -1.91
N TRP A 104 -2.86 -12.36 -1.16
CA TRP A 104 -2.58 -12.16 0.27
C TRP A 104 -1.46 -11.13 0.50
N LEU A 105 -0.45 -11.07 -0.38
CA LEU A 105 0.60 -10.03 -0.35
C LEU A 105 0.10 -8.66 -0.83
N LEU A 106 -0.93 -8.60 -1.68
CA LEU A 106 -1.60 -7.36 -2.09
C LEU A 106 -2.44 -6.76 -0.95
N PHE A 107 -3.07 -7.60 -0.12
CA PHE A 107 -3.90 -7.13 0.99
C PHE A 107 -3.07 -6.57 2.15
N LEU A 108 -1.83 -7.04 2.35
CA LEU A 108 -0.92 -6.53 3.39
C LEU A 108 -0.21 -5.21 3.03
N LYS A 109 -0.40 -4.67 1.82
CA LYS A 109 0.19 -3.38 1.39
C LYS A 109 -0.84 -2.27 1.19
N ILE A 110 -2.12 -2.53 1.48
CA ILE A 110 -3.23 -1.57 1.27
C ILE A 110 -4.02 -1.30 2.58
N VAL A 111 -3.67 -1.94 3.70
CA VAL A 111 -4.20 -1.59 5.03
C VAL A 111 -3.07 -1.11 5.91
#